data_AF-A0A4Z0WEP6-F1
#
_entry.id   AF-A0A4Z0WEP6-F1
#
_cell.length_a   1.000
_cell.length_b   1.000
_cell.length_c   1.000
_cell.angle_alpha   90.00
_cell.angle_beta   90.00
_cell.angle_gamma   90.00
#
_symmetry.space_group_name_H-M   'P 1'
#
loop_
_entity.id
_entity.type
_entity.pdbx_description
1 polymer ?
#
loop_
_entity_poly.entity_id
_entity_poly.type
_entity_poly.pdbx_seq_one_letter_code
_entity_poly.pdbx_strand_id
1 'polypeptide(L)'
;MQAIDEIERKLETYREELARLEQQRQDAERKQAALENIPRWLDDYCRQQGLERADIYRTLEKDIEKWIKSRRGEAEGIHQHLKSYFARVLSEGDTVPERRQQPPEPKLPAGLYTNPYNGEQVIKKTRAPRELREWVQRYGLGAVETWRK
;
A
#
# COMPACT_ATOMS: atom_id res chain seq x y z
N MET A 1 32.12 61.51 -16.86
CA MET A 1 30.76 61.32 -17.39
C MET A 1 30.43 59.85 -17.55
N GLN A 2 31.19 59.07 -18.32
CA GLN A 2 30.92 57.63 -18.56
C GLN A 2 30.75 56.73 -17.32
N ALA A 3 31.52 56.97 -16.24
CA ALA A 3 31.41 56.16 -15.01
C ALA A 3 30.11 56.39 -14.22
N ILE A 4 29.53 57.59 -14.31
CA ILE A 4 28.25 57.92 -13.65
C ILE A 4 27.12 57.24 -14.42
N ASP A 5 27.14 57.34 -15.76
CA ASP A 5 26.15 56.69 -16.62
C ASP A 5 26.15 55.16 -16.45
N GLU A 6 27.31 54.55 -16.22
CA GLU A 6 27.42 53.11 -15.94
C GLU A 6 26.84 52.73 -14.56
N ILE A 7 27.06 53.56 -13.55
CA ILE A 7 26.46 53.37 -12.21
C ILE A 7 24.94 53.52 -12.28
N GLU A 8 24.43 54.50 -13.02
CA GLU A 8 22.99 54.71 -13.21
C GLU A 8 22.32 53.50 -13.89
N ARG A 9 22.95 52.95 -14.93
CA ARG A 9 22.44 51.72 -15.56
C ARG A 9 22.39 50.53 -14.61
N LYS A 10 23.44 50.34 -13.79
CA LYS A 10 23.47 49.27 -12.78
C LYS A 10 22.40 49.45 -11.72
N LEU A 11 22.18 50.68 -11.26
CA LEU A 11 21.11 50.99 -10.31
C LEU A 11 19.73 50.68 -10.89
N GLU A 12 19.50 50.98 -12.16
CA GLU A 12 18.23 50.67 -12.81
C GLU A 12 18.01 49.15 -12.92
N THR A 13 19.04 48.40 -13.35
CA THR A 13 18.97 46.93 -13.39
C THR A 13 18.68 46.34 -12.01
N TYR A 14 19.32 46.83 -10.94
CA TYR A 14 19.05 46.34 -9.59
C TYR A 14 17.66 46.70 -9.08
N ARG A 15 17.10 47.85 -9.47
CA ARG A 15 15.72 48.22 -9.12
C ARG A 15 14.71 47.31 -9.80
N GLU A 16 14.91 47.00 -11.08
CA GLU A 16 14.08 46.05 -11.81
C GLU A 16 14.15 44.65 -11.20
N GLU A 17 15.35 44.19 -10.83
CA GLU A 17 15.55 42.90 -10.19
C GLU A 17 14.91 42.85 -8.80
N LEU A 18 15.03 43.92 -8.00
CA LEU A 18 14.40 44.02 -6.69
C LEU A 18 12.87 43.98 -6.81
N ALA A 19 12.28 44.74 -7.73
CA ALA A 19 10.85 44.74 -7.95
C ALA A 19 10.34 43.34 -8.39
N ARG A 20 11.11 42.64 -9.22
CA ARG A 20 10.80 41.26 -9.63
C ARG A 20 10.84 40.30 -8.43
N LEU A 21 11.87 40.38 -7.59
CA LEU A 21 12.01 39.52 -6.42
C LEU A 21 10.92 39.80 -5.38
N GLU A 22 10.56 41.06 -5.18
CA GLU A 22 9.45 41.44 -4.30
C GLU A 22 8.12 40.87 -4.79
N GLN A 23 7.86 40.94 -6.09
CA GLN A 23 6.65 40.33 -6.68
C GLN A 23 6.65 38.81 -6.48
N GLN A 24 7.77 38.13 -6.75
CA GLN A 24 7.90 36.69 -6.53
C GLN A 24 7.67 36.30 -5.06
N ARG A 25 8.18 37.11 -4.12
CA ARG A 25 7.95 36.91 -2.69
C ARG A 25 6.46 37.02 -2.35
N GLN A 26 5.80 38.08 -2.81
CA GLN A 26 4.37 38.28 -2.56
C GLN A 26 3.52 37.15 -3.15
N ASP A 27 3.86 36.67 -4.35
CA ASP A 27 3.15 35.56 -4.98
C ASP A 27 3.37 34.25 -4.22
N ALA A 28 4.58 34.01 -3.72
CA ALA A 28 4.90 32.86 -2.88
C ALA A 28 4.13 32.93 -1.54
N GLU A 29 4.10 34.09 -0.88
CA GLU A 29 3.35 34.32 0.37
C GLU A 29 1.85 34.08 0.17
N ARG A 30 1.27 34.64 -0.90
CA ARG A 30 -0.14 34.42 -1.25
C ARG A 30 -0.44 32.96 -1.51
N LYS A 31 0.42 32.28 -2.27
CA LYS A 31 0.27 30.85 -2.56
C LYS A 31 0.35 30.01 -1.28
N GLN A 32 1.32 30.30 -0.41
CA GLN A 32 1.47 29.61 0.86
C GLN A 32 0.23 29.80 1.74
N ALA A 33 -0.22 31.04 1.92
CA ALA A 33 -1.42 31.33 2.69
C ALA A 33 -2.66 30.63 2.11
N ALA A 34 -2.80 30.56 0.79
CA ALA A 34 -3.90 29.82 0.17
C ALA A 34 -3.84 28.32 0.50
N LEU A 35 -2.66 27.70 0.42
CA LEU A 35 -2.46 26.28 0.73
C LEU A 35 -2.74 25.97 2.22
N GLU A 36 -2.29 26.84 3.12
CA GLU A 36 -2.52 26.71 4.57
C GLU A 36 -4.01 26.78 4.93
N ASN A 37 -4.81 27.49 4.14
CA ASN A 37 -6.25 27.63 4.37
C ASN A 37 -7.10 26.49 3.77
N ILE A 38 -6.53 25.61 2.93
CA ILE A 38 -7.27 24.50 2.31
C ILE A 38 -8.01 23.63 3.34
N PRO A 39 -7.41 23.19 4.46
CA PRO A 39 -8.09 22.31 5.40
C PRO A 39 -9.37 22.93 5.97
N ARG A 40 -9.31 24.21 6.33
CA ARG A 40 -10.45 24.96 6.86
C ARG A 40 -11.53 25.17 5.80
N TRP A 41 -11.12 25.57 4.60
CA TRP A 41 -12.04 25.72 3.47
C TRP A 41 -12.77 24.40 3.17
N LEU A 42 -12.05 23.28 3.24
CA LEU A 42 -12.62 21.95 3.03
C LEU A 42 -13.65 21.59 4.11
N ASP A 43 -13.37 21.92 5.37
CA ASP A 43 -14.32 21.69 6.48
C ASP A 43 -15.60 22.50 6.31
N ASP A 44 -15.46 23.78 5.95
CA ASP A 44 -16.60 24.66 5.73
C ASP A 44 -17.42 24.20 4.51
N TYR A 45 -16.75 23.78 3.44
CA TYR A 45 -17.40 23.20 2.26
C TYR A 45 -18.17 21.91 2.61
N CYS A 46 -17.54 20.98 3.32
CA CYS A 46 -18.19 19.75 3.81
C CYS A 46 -19.44 20.07 4.63
N ARG A 47 -19.34 21.02 5.57
CA ARG A 47 -20.48 21.44 6.41
C ARG A 47 -21.63 22.02 5.59
N GLN A 48 -21.32 22.87 4.61
CA GLN A 48 -22.33 23.50 3.75
C GLN A 48 -23.06 22.50 2.86
N GLN A 49 -22.36 21.47 2.39
CA GLN A 49 -22.90 20.49 1.46
C GLN A 49 -23.44 19.22 2.17
N GLY A 50 -23.33 19.13 3.50
CA GLY A 50 -23.70 17.93 4.25
C GLY A 50 -22.83 16.71 3.91
N LEU A 51 -21.57 16.95 3.56
CA LEU A 51 -20.60 15.91 3.20
C LEU A 51 -19.64 15.64 4.35
N GLU A 52 -19.09 14.44 4.39
CA GLU A 52 -17.92 14.13 5.20
C GLU A 52 -16.63 14.32 4.38
N ARG A 53 -15.50 14.59 5.06
CA ARG A 53 -14.19 14.61 4.39
C ARG A 53 -13.89 13.30 3.66
N ALA A 54 -14.38 12.17 4.19
CA ALA A 54 -14.24 10.86 3.59
C ALA A 54 -14.88 10.77 2.20
N ASP A 55 -15.99 11.48 1.94
CA ASP A 55 -16.64 11.50 0.63
C ASP A 55 -15.76 12.18 -0.42
N ILE A 56 -15.09 13.26 -0.03
CA ILE A 56 -14.15 13.98 -0.89
C ILE A 56 -12.94 13.10 -1.17
N TYR A 57 -12.34 12.48 -0.15
CA TYR A 57 -11.17 11.62 -0.35
C TYR A 57 -11.48 10.42 -1.25
N ARG A 58 -12.64 9.78 -1.09
CA ARG A 58 -13.09 8.69 -1.98
C ARG A 58 -13.27 9.14 -3.42
N THR A 59 -13.79 10.35 -3.62
CA THR A 59 -13.99 10.92 -4.96
C THR A 59 -12.65 11.23 -5.62
N LEU A 60 -11.70 11.79 -4.87
CA LEU A 60 -10.37 12.17 -5.37
C LEU A 60 -9.41 10.99 -5.51
N GLU A 61 -9.72 9.81 -4.97
CA GLU A 61 -8.84 8.65 -4.92
C GLU A 61 -8.22 8.33 -6.28
N LYS A 62 -9.05 8.22 -7.32
CA LYS A 62 -8.60 7.89 -8.69
C LYS A 62 -7.72 8.97 -9.30
N ASP A 63 -8.02 10.24 -9.01
CA ASP A 63 -7.24 11.36 -9.53
C ASP A 63 -5.89 11.47 -8.83
N ILE A 64 -5.86 11.25 -7.50
CA ILE A 64 -4.63 11.17 -6.72
C ILE A 64 -3.78 9.99 -7.20
N GLU A 65 -4.37 8.82 -7.42
CA GLU A 65 -3.67 7.65 -7.95
C GLU A 65 -3.07 7.92 -9.33
N LYS A 66 -3.85 8.51 -10.24
CA LYS A 66 -3.37 8.92 -11.57
C LYS A 66 -2.24 9.93 -11.48
N TRP A 67 -2.37 10.93 -10.61
CA TRP A 67 -1.33 11.94 -10.39
C TRP A 67 -0.03 11.31 -9.88
N ILE A 68 -0.10 10.44 -8.86
CA ILE A 68 1.07 9.71 -8.33
C ILE A 68 1.74 8.88 -9.43
N LYS A 69 0.97 8.10 -10.19
CA LYS A 69 1.48 7.25 -11.27
C LYS A 69 2.18 8.06 -12.37
N SER A 70 1.68 9.26 -12.68
CA SER A 70 2.26 10.12 -13.71
C SER A 70 3.63 10.70 -13.33
N ARG A 71 3.98 10.74 -12.04
CA ARG A 71 5.20 11.37 -11.52
C ARG A 71 6.25 10.36 -11.03
N ARG A 72 6.34 9.21 -11.68
CA ARG A 72 7.31 8.16 -11.34
C ARG A 72 8.74 8.70 -11.46
N GLY A 73 9.41 8.88 -10.32
CA GLY A 73 10.77 9.43 -10.20
C GLY A 73 10.85 10.85 -9.61
N GLU A 74 9.79 11.66 -9.73
CA GLU A 74 9.75 13.04 -9.20
C GLU A 74 9.03 13.13 -7.85
N ALA A 75 8.14 12.18 -7.57
CA ALA A 75 7.35 12.15 -6.34
C ALA A 75 7.95 11.20 -5.29
N GLU A 76 9.25 11.29 -5.01
CA GLU A 76 9.92 10.38 -4.07
C GLU A 76 9.32 10.43 -2.66
N GLY A 77 8.98 11.62 -2.16
CA GLY A 77 8.41 11.78 -0.81
C GLY A 77 7.10 11.02 -0.61
N ILE A 78 6.14 11.12 -1.54
CA ILE A 78 4.87 10.41 -1.40
C ILE A 78 5.04 8.90 -1.55
N HIS A 79 5.92 8.45 -2.46
CA HIS A 79 6.22 7.03 -2.60
C HIS A 79 6.87 6.46 -1.34
N GLN A 80 7.78 7.20 -0.70
CA GLN A 80 8.41 6.78 0.55
C GLN A 80 7.39 6.71 1.70
N HIS A 81 6.55 7.73 1.86
CA HIS A 81 5.50 7.74 2.88
C HIS A 81 4.52 6.58 2.70
N LEU A 82 4.03 6.36 1.49
CA LEU A 82 3.13 5.24 1.18
C LEU A 82 3.82 3.90 1.42
N LYS A 83 5.07 3.72 0.97
CA LYS A 83 5.83 2.49 1.18
C LYS A 83 6.03 2.21 2.67
N SER A 84 6.37 3.23 3.46
CA SER A 84 6.53 3.12 4.92
C SER A 84 5.22 2.74 5.60
N TYR A 85 4.13 3.42 5.25
CA TYR A 85 2.80 3.12 5.77
C TYR A 85 2.38 1.68 5.46
N PHE A 86 2.47 1.24 4.20
CA PHE A 86 2.08 -0.12 3.83
C PHE A 86 3.02 -1.18 4.39
N ALA A 87 4.32 -0.91 4.52
CA ALA A 87 5.22 -1.83 5.22
C ALA A 87 4.78 -2.04 6.68
N ARG A 88 4.38 -0.96 7.36
CA ARG A 88 3.86 -1.01 8.73
C ARG A 88 2.51 -1.73 8.81
N VAL A 89 1.55 -1.37 7.97
CA VAL A 89 0.22 -2.00 7.94
C VAL A 89 0.31 -3.49 7.59
N LEU A 90 1.21 -3.88 6.69
CA LEU A 90 1.43 -5.29 6.36
C LEU A 90 2.15 -6.03 7.49
N SER A 91 3.09 -5.37 8.19
CA SER A 91 3.76 -5.97 9.36
C SER A 91 2.85 -6.07 10.59
N GLU A 92 1.89 -5.15 10.76
CA GLU A 92 0.88 -5.18 11.82
C GLU A 92 -0.31 -6.09 11.43
N GLY A 93 -0.62 -6.20 10.14
CA GLY A 93 -1.62 -7.11 9.56
C GLY A 93 -1.19 -8.57 9.50
N ASP A 94 0.08 -8.85 9.79
CA ASP A 94 0.62 -10.19 10.05
C ASP A 94 0.55 -10.60 11.53
N THR A 95 -0.31 -9.95 12.35
CA THR A 95 -1.15 -10.80 13.19
C THR A 95 -2.08 -11.55 12.25
N VAL A 96 -1.55 -12.66 11.71
CA VAL A 96 -2.32 -13.81 11.23
C VAL A 96 -3.61 -13.82 12.05
N PRO A 97 -4.80 -13.72 11.44
CA PRO A 97 -6.04 -13.87 12.20
C PRO A 97 -5.82 -15.13 13.01
N GLU A 98 -5.76 -15.00 14.34
CA GLU A 98 -5.43 -16.07 15.25
C GLU A 98 -6.21 -17.25 14.72
N ARG A 99 -5.50 -18.18 14.05
CA ARG A 99 -6.16 -19.32 13.43
C ARG A 99 -6.81 -19.90 14.65
N ARG A 100 -8.15 -19.78 14.77
CA ARG A 100 -8.94 -20.61 15.67
C ARG A 100 -8.28 -21.95 15.49
N GLN A 101 -7.60 -22.42 16.53
CA GLN A 101 -6.82 -23.64 16.43
C GLN A 101 -7.87 -24.69 16.12
N GLN A 102 -8.11 -24.91 14.83
CA GLN A 102 -8.91 -26.01 14.38
C GLN A 102 -8.16 -27.20 14.96
N PRO A 103 -8.87 -28.07 15.70
CA PRO A 103 -8.24 -29.24 16.29
C PRO A 103 -7.39 -29.88 15.20
N PRO A 104 -6.13 -30.27 15.51
CA PRO A 104 -5.17 -30.70 14.51
C PRO A 104 -5.85 -31.71 13.61
N GLU A 105 -6.01 -31.35 12.33
CA GLU A 105 -6.67 -32.17 11.34
C GLU A 105 -6.07 -33.58 11.43
N PRO A 106 -6.88 -34.62 11.71
CA PRO A 106 -6.34 -35.92 12.06
C PRO A 106 -5.44 -36.41 10.92
N LYS A 107 -4.16 -36.64 11.24
CA LYS A 107 -3.17 -37.08 10.25
C LYS A 107 -3.12 -38.59 10.28
N LEU A 108 -3.14 -39.22 9.10
CA LEU A 108 -2.86 -40.64 8.97
C LEU A 108 -1.57 -41.01 9.71
N PRO A 109 -1.53 -42.03 10.57
CA PRO A 109 -0.31 -42.44 11.26
C PRO A 109 0.75 -43.01 10.30
N ALA A 110 2.01 -43.10 10.75
CA ALA A 110 3.07 -43.71 9.95
C ALA A 110 2.83 -45.23 9.81
N GLY A 111 2.96 -45.77 8.60
CA GLY A 111 2.65 -47.17 8.34
C GLY A 111 2.59 -47.52 6.86
N LEU A 112 2.38 -48.81 6.58
CA LEU A 112 2.15 -49.33 5.24
C LEU A 112 0.64 -49.34 4.99
N TYR A 113 0.19 -48.61 3.97
CA TYR A 113 -1.21 -48.58 3.55
C TYR A 113 -1.38 -49.45 2.32
N THR A 114 -2.36 -50.34 2.32
CA THR A 114 -2.72 -51.15 1.15
C THR A 114 -4.11 -50.76 0.67
N ASN A 115 -4.21 -50.21 -0.53
CA ASN A 115 -5.51 -49.85 -1.11
C ASN A 115 -6.28 -51.14 -1.50
N PRO A 116 -7.50 -51.36 -0.97
CA PRO A 116 -8.26 -52.57 -1.21
C PRO A 116 -8.85 -52.66 -2.63
N TYR A 117 -8.93 -51.54 -3.35
CA TYR A 117 -9.56 -51.48 -4.68
C TYR A 117 -8.58 -51.81 -5.81
N ASN A 118 -7.28 -51.57 -5.62
CA ASN A 118 -6.25 -51.79 -6.64
C ASN A 118 -5.02 -52.56 -6.13
N GLY A 119 -4.95 -52.88 -4.84
CA GLY A 119 -3.83 -53.62 -4.24
C GLY A 119 -2.53 -52.81 -4.10
N GLU A 120 -2.54 -51.51 -4.43
CA GLU A 120 -1.36 -50.66 -4.32
C GLU A 120 -0.93 -50.47 -2.87
N GLN A 121 0.38 -50.40 -2.65
CA GLN A 121 0.97 -50.32 -1.33
C GLN A 121 1.84 -49.06 -1.20
N VAL A 122 1.57 -48.24 -0.17
CA VAL A 122 2.26 -46.97 0.04
C VAL A 122 2.73 -46.85 1.49
N ILE A 123 4.00 -46.51 1.70
CA ILE A 123 4.59 -46.35 3.03
C ILE A 123 4.61 -44.87 3.42
N LYS A 124 3.90 -44.52 4.50
CA LYS A 124 4.04 -43.20 5.14
C LYS A 124 5.08 -43.28 6.26
N LYS A 125 6.26 -42.69 6.03
CA LYS A 125 7.30 -42.56 7.07
C LYS A 125 7.12 -41.30 7.92
N THR A 126 7.12 -40.13 7.28
CA THR A 126 6.97 -38.82 7.96
C THR A 126 5.84 -38.01 7.33
N ARG A 127 6.00 -37.66 6.05
CA ARG A 127 4.96 -36.97 5.25
C ARG A 127 4.15 -38.00 4.45
N ALA A 128 2.86 -37.74 4.23
CA ALA A 128 2.05 -38.56 3.35
C ALA A 128 2.57 -38.44 1.90
N PRO A 129 2.94 -39.56 1.25
CA PRO A 129 3.23 -39.58 -0.18
C PRO A 129 2.02 -39.10 -0.99
N ARG A 130 2.26 -38.71 -2.24
CA ARG A 130 1.22 -38.09 -3.07
C ARG A 130 0.03 -39.04 -3.27
N GLU A 131 0.32 -40.31 -3.51
CA GLU A 131 -0.62 -41.40 -3.73
C GLU A 131 -1.56 -41.56 -2.53
N LEU A 132 -1.00 -41.51 -1.31
CA LEU A 132 -1.78 -41.62 -0.08
C LEU A 132 -2.67 -40.40 0.15
N ARG A 133 -2.25 -39.20 -0.29
CA ARG A 133 -3.10 -37.99 -0.25
C ARG A 133 -4.26 -38.08 -1.24
N GLU A 134 -3.99 -38.60 -2.44
CA GLU A 134 -5.02 -38.83 -3.46
C GLU A 134 -6.06 -39.85 -2.96
N TRP A 135 -5.65 -40.89 -2.22
CA TRP A 135 -6.59 -41.80 -1.56
C TRP A 135 -7.43 -41.10 -0.49
N VAL A 136 -6.81 -40.28 0.38
CA VAL A 136 -7.55 -39.52 1.41
C VAL A 136 -8.54 -38.55 0.79
N GLN A 137 -8.17 -37.90 -0.32
CA GLN A 137 -9.07 -37.01 -1.05
C GLN A 137 -10.25 -37.75 -1.67
N ARG A 138 -10.03 -38.98 -2.15
CA ARG A 138 -11.03 -39.77 -2.88
C ARG A 138 -11.96 -40.58 -2.00
N TYR A 139 -11.45 -41.15 -0.91
CA TYR A 139 -12.18 -42.09 -0.04
C TYR A 139 -12.42 -41.56 1.37
N GLY A 140 -11.83 -40.42 1.71
CA GLY A 140 -11.90 -39.82 3.03
C GLY A 140 -10.88 -40.43 4.01
N LEU A 141 -10.50 -39.62 5.00
CA LEU A 141 -9.46 -39.98 5.97
C LEU A 141 -9.78 -41.26 6.75
N GLY A 142 -11.00 -41.37 7.29
CA GLY A 142 -11.41 -42.50 8.12
C GLY A 142 -11.40 -43.84 7.37
N ALA A 143 -11.69 -43.84 6.07
CA ALA A 143 -11.59 -45.04 5.25
C ALA A 143 -10.12 -45.46 5.07
N VAL A 144 -9.26 -44.52 4.68
CA VAL A 144 -7.84 -44.80 4.41
C VAL A 144 -7.09 -45.18 5.69
N GLU A 145 -7.49 -44.66 6.85
CA GLU A 145 -6.90 -45.05 8.13
C GLU A 145 -7.04 -46.55 8.43
N THR A 146 -8.16 -47.16 8.03
CA THR A 146 -8.39 -48.61 8.22
C THR A 146 -7.59 -49.49 7.24
N TRP A 147 -6.95 -48.90 6.23
CA TRP A 147 -6.12 -49.61 5.25
C TRP A 147 -4.67 -49.76 5.67
N ARG A 148 -4.33 -49.22 6.84
CA ARG A 148 -3.03 -49.40 7.47
C ARG A 148 -2.88 -50.85 7.92
N LYS A 149 -1.80 -51.48 7.46
CA LYS A 149 -1.28 -52.72 8.02
C LYS A 149 -0.33 -52.43 9.18
#